data_AF-A0A804HYD0-F1
#
_entry.id   AF-A0A804HYD0-F1
#
_cell.length_a   1.000
_cell.length_b   1.000
_cell.length_c   1.000
_cell.angle_alpha   90.00
_cell.angle_beta   90.00
_cell.angle_gamma   90.00
#
_symmetry.space_group_name_H-M   'P 1'
#
loop_
_entity.id
_entity.type
_entity.pdbx_description
1 polymer ?
#
loop_
_entity_poly.entity_id
_entity_poly.type
_entity_poly.pdbx_seq_one_letter_code
_entity_poly.pdbx_strand_id
1 'polypeptide(L)'
;MLDVSRVQKELAECNRDTAISGVSIALHDGGSDLSRLSGTISGPVATPYEGGTFQIDIRLPSGYPFEPPKMQFVTKVWHPNISSQNGAICLDILKDQWSPALTLKTALLSLQALLSAPEPDDPQDAVVAQQYLRDHQTFMATARYWTEAFARRSSVGIEEKVQKLVEMGFPEDLVRNTLESVNGDENQALEMLCSS
;
A
#
# COMPACT_ATOMS: atom_id res chain seq x y z
N MET A 1 23.68 -6.38 -11.16
CA MET A 1 23.86 -5.34 -10.12
C MET A 1 22.72 -4.36 -10.30
N LEU A 2 22.05 -3.98 -9.21
CA LEU A 2 20.88 -3.09 -9.26
C LEU A 2 21.25 -1.79 -9.98
N ASP A 3 20.47 -1.39 -10.98
CA ASP A 3 20.68 -0.12 -11.67
C ASP A 3 20.13 1.05 -10.84
N VAL A 4 21.00 1.60 -9.98
CA VAL A 4 20.68 2.71 -9.07
C VAL A 4 20.21 3.96 -9.82
N SER A 5 20.80 4.26 -10.97
CA SER A 5 20.43 5.45 -11.74
C SER A 5 19.01 5.34 -12.29
N ARG A 6 18.65 4.13 -12.77
CA ARG A 6 17.28 3.83 -13.20
C ARG A 6 16.27 4.01 -12.06
N VAL A 7 16.57 3.44 -10.88
CA VAL A 7 15.66 3.52 -9.72
C VAL A 7 15.46 4.95 -9.26
N GLN A 8 16.53 5.73 -9.09
CA GLN A 8 16.44 7.14 -8.67
C GLN A 8 15.61 7.98 -9.65
N LYS A 9 15.77 7.74 -10.96
CA LYS A 9 14.94 8.38 -11.97
C LYS A 9 13.48 8.01 -11.77
N GLU A 10 13.13 6.72 -11.69
CA GLU A 10 11.74 6.29 -11.52
C GLU A 10 11.08 6.82 -10.23
N LEU A 11 11.81 6.93 -9.12
CA LEU A 11 11.31 7.57 -7.90
C LEU A 11 10.92 9.03 -8.15
N ALA A 12 11.81 9.81 -8.78
CA ALA A 12 11.53 11.20 -9.10
C ALA A 12 10.37 11.33 -10.10
N GLU A 13 10.27 10.42 -11.09
CA GLU A 13 9.20 10.43 -12.08
C GLU A 13 7.84 10.06 -11.51
N CYS A 14 7.78 9.10 -10.59
CA CYS A 14 6.54 8.67 -9.94
C CYS A 14 5.93 9.77 -9.07
N ASN A 15 6.76 10.56 -8.39
CA ASN A 15 6.30 11.54 -7.42
C ASN A 15 5.99 12.92 -8.03
N ARG A 16 6.16 13.11 -9.36
CA ARG A 16 5.87 14.39 -10.02
C ARG A 16 4.38 14.71 -10.13
N ASP A 17 3.53 13.69 -10.19
CA ASP A 17 2.10 13.82 -10.49
C ASP A 17 1.23 12.98 -9.55
N THR A 18 1.67 12.73 -8.32
CA THR A 18 0.95 11.93 -7.30
C THR A 18 -0.50 12.36 -7.12
N ALA A 19 -0.79 13.67 -7.19
CA ALA A 19 -2.15 14.19 -7.06
C ALA A 19 -3.10 13.74 -8.20
N ILE A 20 -2.54 13.43 -9.37
CA ILE A 20 -3.29 13.01 -10.57
C ILE A 20 -3.28 11.48 -10.68
N SER A 21 -2.11 10.86 -10.52
CA SER A 21 -1.93 9.43 -10.67
C SER A 21 -2.50 8.64 -9.49
N GLY A 22 -2.60 9.26 -8.31
CA GLY A 22 -2.97 8.57 -7.08
C GLY A 22 -1.95 7.52 -6.63
N VAL A 23 -0.73 7.54 -7.17
CA VAL A 23 0.35 6.62 -6.77
C VAL A 23 1.62 7.38 -6.42
N SER A 24 2.38 6.87 -5.46
CA SER A 24 3.69 7.42 -5.07
C SER A 24 4.65 6.32 -4.63
N ILE A 25 5.94 6.65 -4.59
CA ILE A 25 7.00 5.75 -4.13
C ILE A 25 7.91 6.52 -3.18
N ALA A 26 8.26 5.89 -2.05
CA ALA A 26 9.25 6.37 -1.11
C ALA A 26 10.29 5.29 -0.80
N LEU A 27 11.41 5.68 -0.20
CA LEU A 27 12.36 4.74 0.39
C LEU A 27 11.69 4.06 1.58
N HIS A 28 11.91 2.75 1.73
CA HIS A 28 11.41 2.02 2.90
C HIS A 28 12.05 2.61 4.17
N ASP A 29 11.23 2.93 5.17
CA ASP A 29 11.62 3.51 6.47
C ASP A 29 12.49 4.78 6.41
N GLY A 30 12.49 5.50 5.27
CA GLY A 30 13.36 6.67 5.07
C GLY A 30 14.86 6.33 5.04
N GLY A 31 15.20 5.04 4.89
CA GLY A 31 16.58 4.58 4.77
C GLY A 31 17.23 4.92 3.43
N SER A 32 18.46 4.45 3.20
CA SER A 32 19.21 4.68 1.96
C SER A 32 19.25 3.47 1.01
N ASP A 33 18.61 2.36 1.40
CA ASP A 33 18.59 1.13 0.62
C ASP A 33 17.58 1.22 -0.53
N LEU A 34 18.09 1.41 -1.75
CA LEU A 34 17.28 1.47 -2.97
C LEU A 34 16.72 0.11 -3.41
N SER A 35 17.14 -1.00 -2.79
CA SER A 35 16.58 -2.32 -3.08
C SER A 35 15.21 -2.54 -2.43
N ARG A 36 14.80 -1.69 -1.48
CA ARG A 36 13.52 -1.76 -0.77
C ARG A 36 12.81 -0.41 -0.79
N LEU A 37 11.61 -0.39 -1.34
CA LEU A 37 10.81 0.82 -1.53
C LEU A 37 9.41 0.60 -0.97
N SER A 38 8.74 1.69 -0.58
CA SER A 38 7.34 1.69 -0.19
C SER A 38 6.52 2.39 -1.26
N GLY A 39 5.62 1.65 -1.92
CA GLY A 39 4.63 2.19 -2.83
C GLY A 39 3.36 2.58 -2.08
N THR A 40 2.68 3.62 -2.54
CA THR A 40 1.33 3.97 -2.06
C THR A 40 0.39 4.07 -3.24
N ILE A 41 -0.81 3.49 -3.09
CA ILE A 41 -1.89 3.54 -4.07
C ILE A 41 -3.14 4.12 -3.40
N SER A 42 -3.68 5.18 -3.97
CA SER A 42 -5.01 5.70 -3.63
C SER A 42 -6.07 4.80 -4.24
N GLY A 43 -7.03 4.41 -3.41
CA GLY A 43 -8.18 3.62 -3.82
C GLY A 43 -8.98 4.31 -4.94
N PRO A 44 -9.26 3.63 -6.06
CA PRO A 44 -9.95 4.25 -7.19
C PRO A 44 -11.37 4.69 -6.83
N VAL A 45 -11.82 5.78 -7.44
CA VAL A 45 -13.19 6.29 -7.28
C VAL A 45 -14.22 5.31 -7.84
N ALA A 46 -15.44 5.32 -7.28
CA ALA A 46 -16.53 4.42 -7.64
C ALA A 46 -16.24 2.92 -7.43
N THR A 47 -15.24 2.59 -6.61
CA THR A 47 -14.92 1.22 -6.19
C THR A 47 -15.16 1.06 -4.68
N PRO A 48 -15.23 -0.16 -4.12
CA PRO A 48 -15.29 -0.32 -2.67
C PRO A 48 -14.02 0.14 -1.94
N TYR A 49 -12.95 0.45 -2.69
CA TYR A 49 -11.66 0.90 -2.19
C TYR A 49 -11.52 2.43 -2.11
N GLU A 50 -12.50 3.18 -2.64
CA GLU A 50 -12.48 4.64 -2.68
C GLU A 50 -12.20 5.28 -1.31
N GLY A 51 -11.30 6.26 -1.30
CA GLY A 51 -10.86 6.96 -0.09
C GLY A 51 -9.89 6.16 0.78
N GLY A 52 -9.57 4.91 0.42
CA GLY A 52 -8.47 4.14 1.00
C GLY A 52 -7.10 4.54 0.45
N THR A 53 -6.07 4.26 1.23
CA THR A 53 -4.64 4.39 0.90
C THR A 53 -3.97 3.06 1.19
N PHE A 54 -3.43 2.41 0.16
CA PHE A 54 -2.87 1.07 0.25
C PHE A 54 -1.34 1.13 0.14
N GLN A 55 -0.65 0.60 1.15
CA GLN A 55 0.80 0.48 1.19
C GLN A 55 1.25 -0.81 0.51
N ILE A 56 2.30 -0.68 -0.31
CA ILE A 56 2.88 -1.77 -1.10
C ILE A 56 4.37 -1.89 -0.75
N ASP A 57 4.80 -3.06 -0.29
CA ASP A 57 6.23 -3.39 -0.14
C ASP A 57 6.77 -3.73 -1.54
N ILE A 58 7.83 -3.02 -1.95
CA ILE A 58 8.47 -3.19 -3.25
C ILE A 58 9.91 -3.61 -3.02
N ARG A 59 10.29 -4.79 -3.50
CA ARG A 59 11.67 -5.31 -3.42
C ARG A 59 12.26 -5.46 -4.81
N LEU A 60 13.37 -4.78 -5.04
CA LEU A 60 14.08 -4.83 -6.31
C LEU A 60 15.14 -5.92 -6.28
N PRO A 61 15.12 -6.87 -7.22
CA PRO A 61 16.20 -7.84 -7.34
C PRO A 61 17.48 -7.18 -7.85
N SER A 62 18.62 -7.88 -7.70
CA SER A 62 19.91 -7.42 -8.21
C SER A 62 19.99 -7.31 -9.74
N GLY A 63 19.04 -7.91 -10.45
CA GLY A 63 18.90 -7.84 -11.90
C GLY A 63 17.95 -6.75 -12.41
N TYR A 64 17.31 -5.97 -11.53
CA TYR A 64 16.42 -4.89 -11.96
C TYR A 64 17.15 -3.84 -12.81
N PRO A 65 16.61 -3.40 -13.97
CA PRO A 65 15.23 -3.61 -14.45
C PRO A 65 15.00 -4.82 -15.39
N PHE A 66 15.98 -5.70 -15.59
CA PHE A 66 15.82 -6.89 -16.43
C PHE A 66 15.05 -8.02 -15.74
N GLU A 67 15.03 -8.00 -14.41
CA GLU A 67 14.17 -8.85 -13.58
C GLU A 67 13.06 -7.99 -12.94
N PRO A 68 11.83 -8.53 -12.81
CA PRO A 68 10.71 -7.79 -12.23
C PRO A 68 10.90 -7.47 -10.74
N PRO A 69 10.32 -6.36 -10.25
CA PRO A 69 10.23 -6.10 -8.83
C PRO A 69 9.24 -7.09 -8.19
N LYS A 70 9.50 -7.46 -6.93
CA LYS A 70 8.50 -8.16 -6.11
C LYS A 70 7.65 -7.13 -5.39
N MET A 71 6.34 -7.17 -5.62
CA MET A 71 5.38 -6.26 -4.96
C MET A 71 4.40 -7.06 -4.11
N GLN A 72 4.05 -6.53 -2.94
CA GLN A 72 3.13 -7.15 -2.00
C GLN A 72 2.34 -6.07 -1.26
N PHE A 73 1.03 -6.26 -1.11
CA PHE A 73 0.21 -5.37 -0.28
C PHE A 73 0.59 -5.54 1.19
N VAL A 74 1.03 -4.46 1.83
CA VAL A 74 1.19 -4.37 3.28
C VAL A 74 -0.16 -4.08 3.91
N THR A 75 -0.91 -3.15 3.32
CA THR A 75 -2.29 -2.87 3.73
C THR A 75 -3.19 -4.04 3.36
N LYS A 76 -3.87 -4.61 4.36
CA LYS A 76 -4.87 -5.66 4.13
C LYS A 76 -5.97 -5.17 3.19
N VAL A 77 -6.29 -5.99 2.19
CA VAL A 77 -7.30 -5.68 1.18
C VAL A 77 -8.12 -6.92 0.87
N TRP A 78 -9.42 -6.72 0.68
CA TRP A 78 -10.34 -7.78 0.26
C TRP A 78 -10.54 -7.68 -1.26
N HIS A 79 -9.81 -8.51 -2.02
CA HIS A 79 -9.81 -8.45 -3.49
C HIS A 79 -9.55 -9.84 -4.11
N PRO A 80 -10.22 -10.26 -5.20
CA PRO A 80 -10.03 -11.58 -5.81
C PRO A 80 -8.58 -11.92 -6.19
N ASN A 81 -7.84 -10.94 -6.73
CA ASN A 81 -6.46 -11.09 -7.20
C ASN A 81 -5.38 -10.71 -6.16
N ILE A 82 -5.77 -10.44 -4.91
CA ILE A 82 -4.83 -10.14 -3.83
C ILE A 82 -5.16 -11.03 -2.62
N SER A 83 -4.16 -11.73 -2.10
CA SER A 83 -4.35 -12.62 -0.95
C SER A 83 -4.80 -11.83 0.29
N SER A 84 -5.95 -12.20 0.86
CA SER A 84 -6.46 -11.57 2.08
C SER A 84 -5.59 -11.84 3.32
N GLN A 85 -4.75 -12.89 3.29
CA GLN A 85 -3.93 -13.31 4.41
C GLN A 85 -2.57 -12.60 4.47
N ASN A 86 -1.95 -12.40 3.30
CA ASN A 86 -0.57 -11.91 3.23
C ASN A 86 -0.36 -10.83 2.16
N GLY A 87 -1.37 -10.43 1.39
CA GLY A 87 -1.24 -9.37 0.39
C GLY A 87 -0.42 -9.76 -0.85
N ALA A 88 -0.13 -11.05 -1.06
CA ALA A 88 0.47 -11.53 -2.30
C ALA A 88 -0.42 -11.17 -3.50
N ILE A 89 0.22 -10.87 -4.64
CA ILE A 89 -0.44 -10.37 -5.85
C ILE A 89 -0.22 -11.37 -6.99
N CYS A 90 -1.29 -11.70 -7.71
CA CYS A 90 -1.18 -12.38 -9.01
C CYS A 90 -1.36 -11.34 -10.12
N LEU A 91 -0.25 -10.87 -10.70
CA LEU A 91 -0.27 -9.98 -11.86
C LEU A 91 0.82 -10.42 -12.84
N ASP A 92 0.46 -10.57 -14.11
CA ASP A 92 1.30 -11.05 -15.21
C ASP A 92 2.51 -10.15 -15.49
N ILE A 93 2.35 -8.83 -15.39
CA ILE A 93 3.46 -7.88 -15.59
C ILE A 93 4.52 -7.98 -14.49
N LEU A 94 4.21 -8.58 -13.34
CA LEU A 94 5.18 -8.85 -12.26
C LEU A 94 5.82 -10.24 -12.40
N LYS A 95 5.50 -10.97 -13.48
CA LYS A 95 5.95 -12.33 -13.77
C LYS A 95 6.54 -12.39 -15.19
N ASP A 96 5.83 -12.99 -16.12
CA ASP A 96 6.27 -13.33 -17.47
C ASP A 96 6.08 -12.18 -18.49
N GLN A 97 5.19 -11.22 -18.20
CA GLN A 97 4.98 -10.04 -19.04
C GLN A 97 5.85 -8.84 -18.64
N TRP A 98 6.79 -9.02 -17.71
CA TRP A 98 7.72 -7.96 -17.33
C TRP A 98 8.68 -7.61 -18.48
N SER A 99 8.91 -6.31 -18.67
CA SER A 99 9.87 -5.77 -19.62
C SER A 99 10.64 -4.62 -18.97
N PRO A 100 11.95 -4.44 -19.25
CA PRO A 100 12.73 -3.29 -18.77
C PRO A 100 12.19 -1.92 -19.21
N ALA A 101 11.26 -1.90 -20.17
CA ALA A 101 10.54 -0.70 -20.58
C ALA A 101 9.45 -0.28 -19.57
N LEU A 102 8.95 -1.23 -18.76
CA LEU A 102 8.07 -0.93 -17.65
C LEU A 102 8.84 -0.25 -16.52
N THR A 103 8.12 0.53 -15.73
CA THR A 103 8.61 1.27 -14.57
C THR A 103 7.83 0.87 -13.32
N LEU A 104 8.36 1.18 -12.14
CA LEU A 104 7.64 1.03 -10.88
C LEU A 104 6.31 1.80 -10.89
N LYS A 105 6.28 2.99 -11.48
CA LYS A 105 5.05 3.77 -11.64
C LYS A 105 4.01 3.03 -12.47
N THR A 106 4.38 2.50 -13.63
CA THR A 106 3.43 1.76 -14.48
C THR A 106 2.95 0.47 -13.82
N ALA A 107 3.80 -0.19 -13.02
CA ALA A 107 3.39 -1.33 -12.22
C ALA A 107 2.38 -0.95 -11.14
N LEU A 108 2.61 0.14 -10.38
CA LEU A 108 1.65 0.65 -9.39
C LEU A 108 0.32 1.08 -10.02
N LEU A 109 0.36 1.74 -11.18
CA LEU A 109 -0.86 2.10 -11.93
C LEU A 109 -1.64 0.85 -12.38
N SER A 110 -0.94 -0.22 -12.76
CA SER A 110 -1.59 -1.49 -13.12
C SER A 110 -2.23 -2.15 -11.90
N LEU A 111 -1.61 -2.08 -10.72
CA LEU A 111 -2.22 -2.52 -9.46
C LEU A 111 -3.46 -1.67 -9.09
N GLN A 112 -3.41 -0.36 -9.30
CA GLN A 112 -4.55 0.53 -9.10
C GLN A 112 -5.70 0.21 -10.08
N ALA A 113 -5.38 -0.10 -11.34
CA ALA A 113 -6.35 -0.55 -12.32
C ALA A 113 -6.97 -1.90 -11.93
N LEU A 114 -6.16 -2.82 -11.40
CA LEU A 114 -6.63 -4.11 -10.89
C LEU A 114 -7.66 -3.93 -9.77
N LEU A 115 -7.47 -2.99 -8.84
CA LEU A 115 -8.47 -2.64 -7.83
C LEU A 115 -9.81 -2.16 -8.43
N SER A 116 -9.80 -1.61 -9.64
CA SER A 116 -11.03 -1.18 -10.34
C SER A 116 -11.68 -2.30 -11.14
N ALA A 117 -10.87 -3.22 -11.68
CA ALA A 117 -11.30 -4.30 -12.54
C ALA A 117 -10.68 -5.63 -12.06
N PRO A 118 -11.29 -6.31 -11.07
CA PRO A 118 -10.85 -7.63 -10.63
C PRO A 118 -11.01 -8.66 -11.75
N GLU A 119 -10.13 -9.66 -11.76
CA GLU A 119 -10.16 -10.81 -12.67
C GLU A 119 -10.47 -12.09 -11.87
N PRO A 120 -11.75 -12.41 -11.61
CA PRO A 120 -12.12 -13.52 -10.72
C PRO A 120 -11.86 -14.91 -11.32
N ASP A 121 -11.62 -15.03 -12.63
CA ASP A 121 -11.35 -16.31 -13.30
C ASP A 121 -9.89 -16.78 -13.11
N ASP A 122 -8.96 -15.86 -12.79
CA ASP A 122 -7.58 -16.16 -12.36
C ASP A 122 -7.28 -15.56 -10.96
N PRO A 123 -7.90 -16.10 -9.89
CA PRO A 123 -7.86 -15.48 -8.59
C PRO A 123 -6.59 -15.83 -7.80
N GLN A 124 -6.14 -14.88 -6.99
CA GLN A 124 -5.12 -15.12 -5.95
C GLN A 124 -5.76 -15.61 -4.65
N ASP A 125 -7.00 -15.20 -4.37
CA ASP A 125 -7.79 -15.62 -3.21
C ASP A 125 -9.12 -16.22 -3.69
N ALA A 126 -9.20 -17.56 -3.67
CA ALA A 126 -10.36 -18.28 -4.16
C ALA A 126 -11.63 -18.01 -3.34
N VAL A 127 -11.50 -17.68 -2.04
CA VAL A 127 -12.67 -17.39 -1.19
C VAL A 127 -13.25 -16.04 -1.57
N VAL A 128 -12.39 -15.03 -1.73
CA VAL A 128 -12.81 -13.69 -2.15
C VAL A 128 -13.40 -13.73 -3.55
N ALA A 129 -12.78 -14.46 -4.48
CA ALA A 129 -13.28 -14.63 -5.85
C ALA A 129 -14.64 -15.32 -5.91
N GLN A 130 -14.84 -16.38 -5.12
CA GLN A 130 -16.16 -17.03 -5.03
C GLN A 130 -17.23 -16.10 -4.48
N GLN A 131 -16.90 -15.29 -3.47
CA GLN A 131 -17.83 -14.28 -2.95
C GLN A 131 -18.14 -13.22 -4.01
N TYR A 132 -17.14 -12.73 -4.74
CA TYR A 132 -17.30 -11.78 -5.83
C TYR A 132 -18.28 -12.30 -6.90
N LEU A 133 -18.13 -13.55 -7.33
CA LEU A 133 -18.95 -14.17 -8.38
C LEU A 133 -20.36 -14.53 -7.92
N ARG A 134 -20.53 -15.00 -6.67
CA ARG A 134 -21.81 -15.54 -6.17
C ARG A 134 -22.66 -14.52 -5.43
N ASP A 135 -22.02 -13.58 -4.75
CA ASP A 135 -22.66 -12.57 -3.92
C ASP A 135 -21.87 -11.26 -3.95
N HIS A 136 -22.01 -10.58 -5.09
CA HIS A 136 -21.32 -9.31 -5.35
C HIS A 136 -21.68 -8.24 -4.28
N GLN A 137 -22.92 -8.23 -3.77
CA GLN A 137 -23.33 -7.25 -2.77
C GLN A 137 -22.56 -7.44 -1.45
N THR A 138 -22.44 -8.67 -0.97
CA THR A 138 -21.66 -8.97 0.24
C THR A 138 -20.16 -8.73 0.01
N PHE A 139 -19.64 -9.03 -1.17
CA PHE A 139 -18.27 -8.66 -1.54
C PHE A 139 -18.05 -7.15 -1.40
N MET A 140 -18.93 -6.32 -1.99
CA MET A 140 -18.81 -4.86 -1.93
C MET A 140 -18.85 -4.32 -0.50
N ALA A 141 -19.74 -4.85 0.34
CA ALA A 141 -19.83 -4.47 1.75
C ALA A 141 -18.55 -4.86 2.51
N THR A 142 -18.04 -6.07 2.27
CA THR A 142 -16.83 -6.59 2.93
C THR A 142 -15.59 -5.81 2.51
N ALA A 143 -15.42 -5.54 1.22
CA ALA A 143 -14.30 -4.77 0.68
C ALA A 143 -14.31 -3.31 1.16
N ARG A 144 -15.48 -2.67 1.28
CA ARG A 144 -15.61 -1.36 1.92
C ARG A 144 -15.20 -1.40 3.39
N TYR A 145 -15.70 -2.37 4.14
CA TYR A 145 -15.35 -2.54 5.55
C TYR A 145 -13.83 -2.69 5.73
N TRP A 146 -13.17 -3.53 4.91
CA TRP A 146 -11.72 -3.68 4.95
C TRP A 146 -10.99 -2.39 4.59
N THR A 147 -11.48 -1.65 3.60
CA THR A 147 -10.90 -0.35 3.21
C THR A 147 -11.00 0.65 4.35
N GLU A 148 -12.13 0.72 5.03
CA GLU A 148 -12.31 1.60 6.20
C GLU A 148 -11.44 1.18 7.39
N ALA A 149 -11.34 -0.13 7.64
CA ALA A 149 -10.59 -0.66 8.77
C ALA A 149 -9.06 -0.58 8.57
N PHE A 150 -8.55 -0.82 7.36
CA PHE A 150 -7.11 -1.03 7.13
C PHE A 150 -6.46 0.02 6.21
N ALA A 151 -7.22 0.64 5.31
CA ALA A 151 -6.68 1.52 4.28
C ALA A 151 -6.99 3.00 4.50
N ARG A 152 -7.96 3.38 5.34
CA ARG A 152 -8.09 4.78 5.75
C ARG A 152 -6.91 5.16 6.64
N ARG A 153 -6.51 6.43 6.54
CA ARG A 153 -5.28 7.08 7.05
C ARG A 153 -4.96 6.91 8.55
N SER A 154 -5.65 6.03 9.29
CA SER A 154 -5.75 6.08 10.73
C SER A 154 -5.50 4.76 11.47
N SER A 155 -5.28 3.62 10.83
CA SER A 155 -5.13 2.36 11.57
C SER A 155 -3.70 1.87 11.67
N VAL A 156 -2.99 1.61 10.56
CA VAL A 156 -1.69 0.91 10.66
C VAL A 156 -0.55 1.80 11.17
N GLY A 157 -0.40 3.01 10.63
CA GLY A 157 0.65 3.94 11.06
C GLY A 157 0.37 4.63 12.39
N ILE A 158 -0.91 4.75 12.78
CA ILE A 158 -1.26 5.25 14.12
C ILE A 158 -0.98 4.14 15.13
N GLU A 159 -1.34 2.88 14.86
CA GLU A 159 -1.11 1.81 15.84
C GLU A 159 0.38 1.59 16.14
N GLU A 160 1.25 1.67 15.13
CA GLU A 160 2.71 1.61 15.33
C GLU A 160 3.21 2.80 16.15
N LYS A 161 2.69 4.00 15.90
CA LYS A 161 3.01 5.21 16.69
C LYS A 161 2.45 5.13 18.10
N VAL A 162 1.27 4.57 18.27
CA VAL A 162 0.64 4.33 19.58
C VAL A 162 1.52 3.37 20.38
N GLN A 163 1.87 2.23 19.80
CA GLN A 163 2.74 1.23 20.42
C GLN A 163 4.08 1.86 20.84
N LYS A 164 4.72 2.61 19.94
CA LYS A 164 6.00 3.28 20.22
C LYS A 164 5.91 4.30 21.36
N LEU A 165 4.87 5.14 21.38
CA LEU A 165 4.68 6.14 22.44
C LEU A 165 4.25 5.52 23.77
N VAL A 166 3.49 4.42 23.75
CA VAL A 166 3.16 3.64 24.95
C VAL A 166 4.41 2.98 25.54
N GLU A 167 5.30 2.44 24.70
CA GLU A 167 6.61 1.92 25.13
C GLU A 167 7.52 3.00 25.75
N MET A 168 7.33 4.27 25.36
CA MET A 168 7.99 5.42 25.99
C MET A 168 7.38 5.81 27.35
N GLY A 169 6.29 5.14 27.77
CA GLY A 169 5.66 5.31 29.08
C GLY A 169 4.43 6.22 29.09
N PHE A 170 3.95 6.67 27.92
CA PHE A 170 2.73 7.48 27.84
C PHE A 170 1.46 6.60 27.93
N PRO A 171 0.39 7.06 28.60
CA PRO A 171 -0.88 6.34 28.65
C PRO A 171 -1.51 6.18 27.26
N GLU A 172 -1.95 4.97 26.91
CA GLU A 172 -2.49 4.65 25.57
C GLU A 172 -3.65 5.56 25.15
N ASP A 173 -4.62 5.80 26.05
CA ASP A 173 -5.76 6.69 25.78
C ASP A 173 -5.31 8.12 25.44
N LEU A 174 -4.28 8.62 26.11
CA LEU A 174 -3.74 9.96 25.87
C LEU A 174 -2.98 10.02 24.54
N VAL A 175 -2.19 8.98 24.24
CA VAL A 175 -1.44 8.85 22.99
C VAL A 175 -2.39 8.81 21.79
N ARG A 176 -3.46 8.00 21.85
CA ARG A 176 -4.45 7.89 20.77
C ARG A 176 -5.14 9.22 20.51
N ASN A 177 -5.64 9.88 21.55
CA ASN A 177 -6.27 11.20 21.44
C ASN A 177 -5.31 12.26 20.88
N THR A 178 -4.05 12.23 21.31
CA THR A 178 -3.04 13.20 20.85
C THR A 178 -2.70 12.96 19.39
N LEU A 179 -2.43 11.72 18.98
CA LEU A 179 -2.17 11.36 17.59
C LEU A 179 -3.35 11.70 16.69
N GLU A 180 -4.59 11.50 17.13
CA GLU A 180 -5.76 11.94 16.39
C GLU A 180 -5.80 13.47 16.21
N SER A 181 -5.49 14.23 17.27
CA SER A 181 -5.51 15.70 17.23
C SER A 181 -4.47 16.31 16.28
N VAL A 182 -3.37 15.59 15.99
CA VAL A 182 -2.30 16.01 15.07
C VAL A 182 -2.32 15.28 13.73
N ASN A 183 -3.45 14.64 13.38
CA ASN A 183 -3.59 13.86 12.15
C ASN A 183 -2.49 12.79 11.97
N GLY A 184 -2.04 12.18 13.06
CA GLY A 184 -1.05 11.12 13.09
C GLY A 184 0.41 11.56 12.96
N ASP A 185 0.74 12.85 13.10
CA ASP A 185 2.12 13.34 13.18
C ASP A 185 2.77 12.91 14.51
N GLU A 186 3.79 12.04 14.44
CA GLU A 186 4.45 11.50 15.65
C GLU A 186 5.24 12.57 16.41
N ASN A 187 5.91 13.49 15.70
CA ASN A 187 6.75 14.51 16.33
C ASN A 187 5.88 15.54 17.06
N GLN A 188 4.79 15.99 16.44
CA GLN A 188 3.84 16.88 17.08
C GLN A 188 3.12 16.20 18.25
N ALA A 189 2.79 14.91 18.12
CA ALA A 189 2.21 14.15 19.23
C ALA A 189 3.18 14.04 20.41
N LEU A 190 4.46 13.74 20.14
CA LEU A 190 5.49 13.66 21.18
C LEU A 190 5.72 14.99 21.88
N GLU A 191 5.77 16.10 21.15
CA GLU A 191 5.89 17.45 21.72
C GLU A 191 4.70 17.78 22.65
N MET A 192 3.47 17.44 22.24
CA MET A 192 2.29 17.64 23.09
C MET A 192 2.26 16.74 24.32
N LEU A 193 2.66 15.46 24.18
CA LEU A 193 2.73 14.52 25.30
C LEU A 193 3.81 14.90 26.33
N CYS A 194 4.92 15.51 25.89
CA CYS A 194 5.99 15.96 26.79
C CYS A 194 5.70 17.32 27.44
N SER A 195 4.72 18.07 26.92
CA SER A 195 4.35 19.39 27.43
C SER A 195 3.07 19.38 28.29
N SER A 196 2.46 18.21 28.49
CA SER A 196 1.28 17.99 29.33
C SER A 196 1.59 17.48 30.74
#